data_AF-A0A1J3CNX1-F1
#
_entry.id   AF-A0A1J3CNX1-F1
#
_cell.length_a   1.000
_cell.length_b   1.000
_cell.length_c   1.000
_cell.angle_alpha   90.00
_cell.angle_beta   90.00
_cell.angle_gamma   90.00
#
_symmetry.space_group_name_H-M   'P 1'
#
loop_
_entity.id
_entity.type
_entity.pdbx_description
1 polymer ?
#
loop_
_entity_poly.entity_id
_entity_poly.type
_entity_poly.pdbx_seq_one_letter_code
_entity_poly.pdbx_strand_id
1 'polypeptide(L)'
;RQTGQAFHGFPIPFIKPNSSNSISFSTSFVFAIITPGSGPPGHGLSFVIAPSMDFNRAFPSNYLGLFNTSNNGNSINRILAVEFDTVQAVELNDIDDNHVGIDLNGVVSIES
;
A
#
# COMPACT_ATOMS: atom_id res chain seq x y z
N ARG A 1 11.01 12.32 -5.15
CA ARG A 1 9.80 12.19 -4.28
C ARG A 1 10.20 11.44 -3.02
N GLN A 2 9.54 11.68 -1.90
CA GLN A 2 9.86 11.07 -0.60
C GLN A 2 8.82 10.01 -0.23
N THR A 3 9.18 9.12 0.67
CA THR A 3 8.32 8.06 1.22
C THR A 3 8.41 8.12 2.74
N GLY A 4 7.31 7.87 3.44
CA GLY A 4 7.26 7.72 4.89
C GLY A 4 6.48 6.47 5.26
N GLN A 5 6.91 5.78 6.31
CA GLN A 5 6.30 4.53 6.77
C GLN A 5 6.26 4.49 8.29
N ALA A 6 5.17 3.96 8.84
CA ALA A 6 5.01 3.72 10.26
C ALA A 6 4.32 2.37 10.46
N PHE A 7 4.99 1.46 11.17
CA PHE A 7 4.48 0.13 11.48
C PHE A 7 4.21 -0.02 12.98
N HIS A 8 3.22 -0.85 13.31
CA HIS A 8 3.06 -1.30 14.69
C HIS A 8 4.31 -2.06 15.13
N GLY A 9 4.85 -1.74 16.31
CA GLY A 9 6.18 -2.20 16.73
C GLY A 9 6.33 -3.72 16.95
N PHE A 10 5.22 -4.46 16.98
CA PHE A 10 5.22 -5.91 17.16
C PHE A 10 4.43 -6.60 16.04
N PRO A 11 4.88 -7.77 15.53
CA PRO A 11 4.12 -8.53 14.55
C PRO A 11 2.76 -8.98 15.08
N ILE A 12 1.72 -8.85 14.26
CA ILE A 12 0.38 -9.37 14.55
C ILE A 12 0.23 -10.74 13.86
N PRO A 13 -0.03 -11.83 14.58
CA PRO A 13 -0.15 -13.17 13.99
C PRO A 13 -1.51 -13.34 13.30
N PHE A 14 -1.56 -13.12 11.98
CA PHE A 14 -2.78 -13.28 11.18
C PHE A 14 -3.22 -14.74 10.95
N ILE A 15 -2.29 -15.69 11.14
CA ILE A 15 -2.52 -17.12 11.03
C ILE A 15 -2.17 -17.75 12.38
N LYS A 16 -3.10 -18.53 12.93
CA LYS A 16 -2.86 -19.25 14.18
C LYS A 16 -1.85 -20.39 13.95
N PRO A 17 -0.86 -20.58 14.83
CA PRO A 17 -0.01 -21.77 14.79
C PRO A 17 -0.88 -23.03 14.79
N ASN A 18 -0.63 -23.95 13.86
CA ASN A 18 -1.34 -25.23 13.71
C ASN A 18 -2.84 -25.13 13.35
N SER A 19 -3.29 -24.03 12.75
CA SER A 19 -4.66 -23.89 12.24
C SER A 19 -4.66 -23.13 10.91
N SER A 20 -5.52 -23.55 9.99
CA SER A 20 -5.81 -22.82 8.75
C SER A 20 -6.76 -21.62 8.95
N ASN A 21 -7.18 -21.35 10.19
CA ASN A 21 -8.10 -20.27 10.48
C ASN A 21 -7.36 -18.93 10.50
N SER A 22 -7.77 -18.02 9.62
CA SER A 22 -7.38 -16.62 9.66
C SER A 22 -8.03 -15.91 10.84
N ILE A 23 -7.44 -14.79 11.27
CA ILE A 23 -8.08 -13.87 12.20
C ILE A 23 -8.89 -12.82 11.43
N SER A 24 -9.99 -12.38 12.02
CA SER A 24 -10.66 -11.15 11.59
C SER A 24 -9.98 -9.95 12.24
N PHE A 25 -9.92 -8.83 11.52
CA PHE A 25 -9.42 -7.57 12.04
C PHE A 25 -10.34 -6.42 11.62
N SER A 26 -10.22 -5.30 12.34
CA SER A 26 -10.80 -4.02 11.94
C SER A 26 -9.81 -2.92 12.31
N THR A 27 -9.77 -1.87 11.51
CA THR A 27 -8.95 -0.68 11.77
C THR A 27 -9.76 0.56 11.45
N SER A 28 -9.45 1.65 12.13
CA SER A 28 -10.06 2.96 11.88
C SER A 28 -9.04 4.03 12.21
N PHE A 29 -8.88 4.97 11.29
CA PHE A 29 -7.94 6.07 11.43
C PHE A 29 -8.50 7.29 10.72
N VAL A 30 -7.98 8.46 11.08
CA VAL A 30 -8.32 9.74 10.47
C VAL A 30 -7.03 10.33 9.93
N PHE A 31 -7.06 10.78 8.69
CA PHE A 31 -5.93 11.42 8.03
C PHE A 31 -6.41 12.60 7.18
N ALA A 32 -5.49 13.47 6.81
CA ALA A 32 -5.71 14.55 5.87
C ALA A 32 -4.55 14.61 4.89
N ILE A 33 -4.85 14.66 3.59
CA ILE A 33 -3.86 14.90 2.55
C ILE A 33 -3.91 16.40 2.24
N ILE A 34 -2.82 17.10 2.55
CA ILE A 34 -2.70 18.53 2.31
C ILE A 34 -1.59 18.73 1.29
N THR A 35 -1.93 19.31 0.14
CA THR A 35 -0.98 19.69 -0.91
C THR A 35 -0.74 21.20 -0.82
N PRO A 36 0.33 21.66 -0.15
CA PRO A 36 0.61 23.09 -0.05
C PRO A 36 1.16 23.64 -1.38
N GLY A 37 0.50 24.67 -1.92
CA GLY A 37 0.96 25.43 -3.08
C GLY A 37 0.52 24.86 -4.43
N SER A 38 1.17 25.29 -5.52
CA SER A 38 0.84 24.93 -6.91
C SER A 38 1.69 23.80 -7.47
N GLY A 39 2.39 23.05 -6.62
CA GLY A 39 3.22 21.92 -7.04
C GLY A 39 2.38 20.68 -7.38
N PRO A 40 3.00 19.65 -8.00
CA PRO A 40 2.32 18.38 -8.24
C PRO A 40 1.83 17.78 -6.90
N PRO A 41 0.61 17.22 -6.85
CA PRO A 41 0.11 16.56 -5.65
C PRO A 41 0.97 15.36 -5.27
N GLY A 42 0.90 14.94 -3.99
CA GLY A 42 1.40 13.63 -3.53
C GLY A 42 0.70 12.47 -4.26
N HIS A 43 1.15 11.23 -4.06
CA HIS A 43 0.51 10.04 -4.64
C HIS A 43 -0.27 9.26 -3.58
N GLY A 44 -0.80 9.95 -2.56
CA GLY A 44 -1.61 9.27 -1.56
C GLY A 44 -0.89 8.59 -0.39
N LEU A 45 -1.61 7.63 0.21
CA LEU A 45 -1.32 6.91 1.44
C LEU A 45 -1.81 5.47 1.33
N SER A 46 -1.19 4.52 2.03
CA SER A 46 -1.71 3.15 2.15
C SER A 46 -1.72 2.64 3.59
N PHE A 47 -2.77 1.88 3.94
CA PHE A 47 -2.76 0.98 5.09
C PHE A 47 -2.26 -0.38 4.63
N VAL A 48 -1.27 -0.96 5.33
CA VAL A 48 -0.51 -2.12 4.81
C VAL A 48 -0.45 -3.24 5.83
N ILE A 49 -0.68 -4.46 5.36
CA ILE A 49 -0.37 -5.71 6.04
C ILE A 49 0.73 -6.42 5.24
N ALA A 50 1.89 -6.62 5.87
CA ALA A 50 3.06 -7.21 5.24
C ALA A 50 3.82 -8.14 6.20
N PRO A 51 4.57 -9.13 5.68
CA PRO A 51 5.36 -10.05 6.51
C PRO A 51 6.64 -9.42 7.07
N SER A 52 7.02 -8.23 6.60
CA SER A 52 8.24 -7.49 6.98
C SER A 52 7.96 -5.99 6.97
N MET A 53 8.76 -5.24 7.74
CA MET A 53 8.79 -3.77 7.71
C MET A 53 9.92 -3.24 6.81
N ASP A 54 10.66 -4.12 6.13
CA ASP A 54 11.75 -3.74 5.23
C ASP A 54 11.23 -3.43 3.82
N PHE A 55 11.13 -2.13 3.52
CA PHE A 55 10.76 -1.58 2.21
C PHE A 55 11.88 -0.72 1.62
N ASN A 56 13.15 -0.93 2.01
CA ASN A 56 14.27 -0.08 1.60
C ASN A 56 14.51 -0.06 0.08
N ARG A 57 13.95 -1.02 -0.66
CA ARG A 57 14.04 -1.11 -2.13
C ARG A 57 12.77 -0.67 -2.84
N ALA A 58 11.74 -0.26 -2.11
CA ALA A 58 10.51 0.20 -2.72
C ALA A 58 10.70 1.58 -3.35
N PHE A 59 10.02 1.81 -4.46
CA PHE A 59 10.03 3.10 -5.13
C PHE A 59 8.99 4.03 -4.52
N PRO A 60 9.28 5.34 -4.45
CA PRO A 60 8.26 6.33 -4.10
C PRO A 60 7.24 6.45 -5.24
N SER A 61 6.34 7.41 -5.11
CA SER A 61 5.39 7.78 -6.17
C SER A 61 4.35 6.68 -6.44
N ASN A 62 4.09 6.35 -7.71
CA ASN A 62 3.13 5.36 -8.21
C ASN A 62 3.31 3.93 -7.65
N TYR A 63 4.38 3.67 -6.88
CA TYR A 63 4.59 2.41 -6.19
C TYR A 63 4.21 2.45 -4.70
N LEU A 64 3.67 3.58 -4.24
CA LEU A 64 3.23 3.88 -2.87
C LEU A 64 4.25 3.58 -1.77
N GLY A 65 5.54 3.46 -2.13
CA GLY A 65 6.55 3.02 -1.18
C GLY A 65 6.48 1.55 -0.79
N LEU A 66 5.74 0.72 -1.53
CA LEU A 66 5.53 -0.70 -1.23
C LEU A 66 6.24 -1.63 -2.22
N PHE A 67 6.31 -1.22 -3.48
CA PHE A 67 6.80 -2.07 -4.56
C PHE A 67 7.88 -1.36 -5.38
N ASN A 68 8.48 -2.09 -6.32
CA ASN A 68 9.34 -1.56 -7.36
C ASN A 68 9.12 -2.35 -8.64
N THR A 69 9.82 -1.97 -9.71
CA THR A 69 9.70 -2.62 -11.02
C THR A 69 10.02 -4.12 -11.03
N SER A 70 10.79 -4.61 -10.06
CA SER A 70 11.21 -6.02 -9.99
C SER A 70 10.25 -6.92 -9.19
N ASN A 71 9.44 -6.34 -8.30
CA ASN A 71 8.53 -7.10 -7.45
C ASN A 71 7.05 -6.74 -7.59
N ASN A 72 6.68 -5.73 -8.39
CA ASN A 72 5.29 -5.37 -8.62
C ASN A 72 4.48 -6.55 -9.19
N GLY A 73 3.45 -7.00 -8.48
CA GLY A 73 2.62 -8.16 -8.83
C GLY A 73 3.19 -9.53 -8.44
N ASN A 74 4.33 -9.58 -7.74
CA ASN A 74 4.94 -10.84 -7.35
C ASN A 74 4.27 -11.43 -6.09
N SER A 75 3.64 -12.60 -6.23
CA SER A 75 2.92 -13.28 -5.13
C SER A 75 3.78 -13.62 -3.90
N ILE A 76 5.11 -13.63 -4.03
CA ILE A 76 6.05 -13.84 -2.91
C ILE A 76 6.04 -12.65 -1.93
N ASN A 77 5.64 -11.46 -2.39
CA ASN A 77 5.54 -10.25 -1.56
C ASN A 77 4.68 -10.49 -0.33
N ARG A 78 3.52 -11.14 -0.51
CA ARG A 78 2.49 -11.36 0.51
C ARG A 78 2.06 -10.06 1.18
N ILE A 79 1.88 -9.03 0.36
CA ILE A 79 1.47 -7.68 0.79
C ILE A 79 0.00 -7.50 0.42
N LEU A 80 -0.79 -7.09 1.41
CA LEU A 80 -2.13 -6.55 1.23
C LEU A 80 -2.08 -5.07 1.60
N ALA A 81 -2.58 -4.20 0.73
CA ALA A 81 -2.72 -2.78 1.04
C ALA A 81 -4.13 -2.28 0.71
N VAL A 82 -4.57 -1.29 1.48
CA VAL A 82 -5.70 -0.43 1.13
C VAL A 82 -5.11 0.93 0.82
N GLU A 83 -5.14 1.32 -0.44
CA GLU A 83 -4.58 2.57 -0.94
C GLU A 83 -5.63 3.68 -1.00
N PHE A 84 -5.15 4.91 -0.84
CA PHE A 84 -5.88 6.14 -1.06
C PHE A 84 -5.05 6.92 -2.08
N ASP A 85 -5.10 6.51 -3.35
CA ASP A 85 -4.33 7.13 -4.42
C ASP A 85 -4.99 8.46 -4.83
N THR A 86 -4.14 9.43 -5.17
CA THR A 86 -4.54 10.78 -5.56
C THR A 86 -3.94 11.20 -6.90
N VAL A 87 -3.26 10.31 -7.62
CA VAL A 87 -2.68 10.57 -8.94
C VAL A 87 -2.79 9.36 -9.85
N GLN A 88 -3.36 9.53 -11.04
CA GLN A 88 -3.45 8.45 -12.02
C GLN A 88 -2.07 7.99 -12.53
N ALA A 89 -1.71 6.73 -12.27
CA ALA A 89 -0.51 6.08 -12.83
C ALA A 89 -0.82 5.30 -14.13
N VAL A 90 -1.00 6.02 -15.24
CA VAL A 90 -1.40 5.44 -16.54
C VAL A 90 -0.47 4.29 -17.00
N GLU A 91 0.83 4.41 -16.77
CA GLU A 91 1.80 3.38 -17.15
C GLU A 91 1.71 2.08 -16.33
N LEU A 92 0.99 2.11 -15.21
CA LEU A 92 0.73 0.95 -14.34
C LEU A 92 -0.69 0.40 -14.51
N ASN A 93 -1.48 0.93 -15.46
CA ASN A 93 -2.89 0.60 -15.69
C ASN A 93 -3.80 0.95 -14.51
N ASP A 94 -3.50 2.07 -13.88
CA ASP A 94 -4.33 2.64 -12.83
C ASP A 94 -5.73 3.05 -13.36
N ILE A 95 -6.75 2.82 -12.54
CA ILE A 95 -8.17 2.91 -12.93
C ILE A 95 -8.58 4.36 -13.23
N ASP A 96 -8.26 5.27 -12.32
CA ASP A 96 -8.56 6.70 -12.41
C ASP A 96 -7.60 7.53 -11.54
N ASP A 97 -7.82 8.84 -11.47
CA ASP A 97 -6.93 9.76 -10.76
C ASP A 97 -7.03 9.69 -9.24
N ASN A 98 -8.21 9.46 -8.67
CA ASN A 98 -8.40 9.54 -7.22
C ASN A 98 -9.42 8.49 -6.78
N HIS A 99 -8.91 7.39 -6.23
CA HIS A 99 -9.70 6.25 -5.83
C HIS A 99 -9.19 5.65 -4.52
N VAL A 100 -10.01 4.77 -3.96
CA VAL A 100 -9.62 3.87 -2.87
C VAL A 100 -9.50 2.49 -3.49
N GLY A 101 -8.38 1.82 -3.23
CA GLY A 101 -8.04 0.56 -3.88
C GLY A 101 -7.68 -0.54 -2.90
N ILE A 102 -7.93 -1.80 -3.28
CA ILE A 102 -7.42 -2.98 -2.59
C ILE A 102 -6.31 -3.58 -3.44
N ASP A 103 -5.09 -3.51 -2.92
CA ASP A 103 -3.88 -4.00 -3.57
C ASP A 103 -3.46 -5.37 -3.04
N LEU A 104 -3.20 -6.30 -3.96
CA LEU A 104 -2.64 -7.61 -3.63
C LEU A 104 -1.33 -7.84 -4.38
N ASN A 105 -0.21 -7.75 -3.65
CA ASN A 105 1.16 -7.98 -4.15
C ASN A 105 1.68 -7.03 -5.23
N GLY A 106 0.93 -6.02 -5.64
CA GLY A 106 1.34 -4.96 -6.55
C GLY A 106 0.37 -3.79 -6.46
N VAL A 107 0.68 -2.69 -7.15
CA VAL A 107 -0.10 -1.44 -7.18
C VAL A 107 -1.24 -1.43 -8.19
N VAL A 108 -1.59 -2.60 -8.73
CA VAL A 108 -2.78 -2.69 -9.58
C VAL A 108 -3.86 -3.26 -8.70
N SER A 109 -4.78 -2.38 -8.30
CA SER A 109 -5.90 -2.71 -7.45
C SER A 109 -6.72 -3.87 -8.02
N ILE A 110 -7.05 -4.84 -7.17
CA ILE A 110 -7.93 -5.95 -7.51
C ILE A 110 -9.41 -5.59 -7.30
N GLU A 111 -9.69 -4.53 -6.55
CA GLU A 111 -11.01 -3.94 -6.30
C GLU A 111 -10.84 -2.43 -6.01
N SER A 112 -11.80 -1.59 -6.45
CA SER A 112 -11.86 -0.14 -6.15
C SER A 112 -13.29 0.39 -6.07
#